data_AF-A0AAP2W4P1-F1
#
_entry.id   AF-A0AAP2W4P1-F1
#
_cell.length_a   1.000
_cell.length_b   1.000
_cell.length_c   1.000
_cell.angle_alpha   90.00
_cell.angle_beta   90.00
_cell.angle_gamma   90.00
#
_symmetry.space_group_name_H-M   'P 1'
#
loop_
_entity.id
_entity.type
_entity.pdbx_description
1 polymer ?
#
loop_
_entity_poly.entity_id
_entity_poly.type
_entity_poly.pdbx_seq_one_letter_code
_entity_poly.pdbx_strand_id
1 'polypeptide(L)'
;MERGQQKAKMDVKLFGYYPEAHCLTCQSFQTCGGQSHLEDEDNVKKYLLDKYGDSIQVSLVNVFSEDVMGFPEVTASIKKNGLMLPIVMIEGRIVLFGHKATNEAICEAIDSAMAGA
;
A
#
# COMPACT_ATOMS: atom_id res chain seq x y z
N MET A 1 -8.81 -37.60 0.21
CA MET A 1 -7.85 -36.55 0.60
C MET A 1 -8.24 -35.29 -0.15
N GLU A 2 -9.09 -34.49 0.47
CA GLU A 2 -9.53 -33.21 -0.10
C GLU A 2 -8.33 -32.28 -0.11
N ARG A 3 -7.81 -31.96 -1.31
CA ARG A 3 -6.88 -30.83 -1.45
C ARG A 3 -7.72 -29.59 -1.18
N GLY A 4 -7.68 -29.10 0.05
CA GLY A 4 -8.24 -27.81 0.40
C GLY A 4 -7.66 -26.78 -0.58
N GLN A 5 -8.49 -26.27 -1.47
CA GLN A 5 -8.18 -25.05 -2.21
C GLN A 5 -8.02 -23.97 -1.14
N GLN A 6 -6.77 -23.69 -0.75
CA GLN A 6 -6.46 -22.45 -0.07
C GLN A 6 -6.88 -21.35 -1.04
N LYS A 7 -7.98 -20.65 -0.70
CA LYS A 7 -8.40 -19.45 -1.41
C LYS A 7 -7.19 -18.52 -1.42
N ALA A 8 -6.70 -18.17 -2.61
CA ALA A 8 -5.54 -17.29 -2.73
C ALA A 8 -5.84 -16.01 -1.96
N LYS A 9 -4.96 -15.65 -1.02
CA LYS A 9 -5.09 -14.40 -0.26
C LYS A 9 -4.97 -13.25 -1.24
N MET A 10 -5.81 -12.24 -1.10
CA MET A 10 -5.71 -11.06 -1.94
C MET A 10 -4.42 -10.31 -1.64
N ASP A 11 -3.65 -10.01 -2.66
CA ASP A 11 -2.37 -9.33 -2.56
C ASP A 11 -2.56 -7.81 -2.49
N VAL A 12 -2.11 -7.21 -1.39
CA VAL A 12 -2.11 -5.77 -1.15
C VAL A 12 -0.68 -5.32 -0.90
N LYS A 13 -0.18 -4.41 -1.73
CA LYS A 13 1.15 -3.82 -1.60
C LYS A 13 1.04 -2.34 -1.33
N LEU A 14 1.71 -1.91 -0.27
CA LEU A 14 1.77 -0.52 0.14
C LEU A 14 3.21 -0.05 -0.07
N PHE A 15 3.38 0.94 -0.94
CA PHE A 15 4.67 1.47 -1.38
C PHE A 15 4.89 2.86 -0.75
N GLY A 16 6.10 3.11 -0.27
CA GLY A 16 6.46 4.41 0.35
C GLY A 16 6.66 4.35 1.86
N TYR A 17 6.91 3.16 2.38
CA TYR A 17 7.15 2.91 3.79
C TYR A 17 8.64 2.88 4.05
N TYR A 18 9.07 3.67 5.03
CA TYR A 18 10.47 3.88 5.32
C TYR A 18 10.65 4.03 6.83
N PRO A 19 10.88 2.93 7.57
CA PRO A 19 11.11 3.01 9.00
C PRO A 19 12.36 3.83 9.37
N GLU A 20 13.25 4.11 8.41
CA GLU A 20 14.44 4.94 8.61
C GLU A 20 14.27 6.39 8.12
N ALA A 21 13.22 6.71 7.34
CA ALA A 21 13.01 8.07 6.86
C ALA A 21 12.15 8.86 7.86
N HIS A 22 12.81 9.50 8.82
CA HIS A 22 12.19 10.52 9.66
C HIS A 22 11.86 11.75 8.83
N CYS A 23 10.70 11.78 8.18
CA CYS A 23 10.24 12.94 7.42
C CYS A 23 9.72 14.04 8.36
N LEU A 24 10.54 14.57 9.27
CA LEU A 24 10.17 15.62 10.22
C LEU A 24 9.98 17.01 9.58
N THR A 25 10.38 17.16 8.31
CA THR A 25 10.53 18.46 7.64
C THR A 25 9.95 18.51 6.23
N CYS A 26 9.01 17.61 5.87
CA CYS A 26 8.35 17.69 4.58
C CYS A 26 7.52 18.98 4.47
N GLN A 27 8.07 20.01 3.82
CA GLN A 27 7.34 21.25 3.50
C GLN A 27 6.18 21.02 2.52
N SER A 28 6.10 19.82 1.95
CA SER A 28 5.03 19.38 1.04
C SER A 28 4.13 18.30 1.67
N PHE A 29 3.84 18.45 2.96
CA PHE A 29 2.92 17.61 3.74
C PHE A 29 1.59 17.34 3.00
N GLN A 30 1.09 18.33 2.26
CA GLN A 30 -0.15 18.23 1.49
C GLN A 30 -0.08 17.30 0.26
N THR A 31 1.11 17.06 -0.32
CA THR A 31 1.28 16.19 -1.49
C THR A 31 1.81 14.80 -1.13
N CYS A 32 2.50 14.67 0.01
CA CYS A 32 3.03 13.42 0.56
C CYS A 32 1.97 12.62 1.36
N GLY A 33 0.73 13.11 1.46
CA GLY A 33 -0.38 12.40 2.09
C GLY A 33 -0.35 12.30 3.61
N GLY A 34 0.68 12.83 4.29
CA GLY A 34 0.73 12.99 5.75
C GLY A 34 0.70 11.70 6.59
N GLN A 35 0.61 10.50 5.98
CA GLN A 35 0.44 9.21 6.65
C GLN A 35 1.68 8.30 6.60
N SER A 36 2.77 8.73 5.98
CA SER A 36 4.04 7.97 5.91
C SER A 36 4.97 8.26 7.11
N HIS A 37 4.41 8.58 8.27
CA HIS A 37 5.20 8.73 9.50
C HIS A 37 5.20 7.40 10.24
N LEU A 38 6.36 7.02 10.79
CA LEU A 38 6.62 5.81 11.57
C LEU A 38 5.52 5.39 12.56
N GLU A 39 4.73 6.33 13.10
CA GLU A 39 3.61 6.05 14.01
C GLU A 39 2.31 5.62 13.29
N ASP A 40 2.13 5.96 12.02
CA ASP A 40 1.01 5.53 11.16
C ASP A 40 1.32 4.23 10.37
N GLU A 41 2.59 3.90 10.15
CA GLU A 41 3.02 2.79 9.28
C GLU A 41 2.61 1.41 9.84
N ASP A 42 2.88 1.18 11.12
CA ASP A 42 2.38 0.00 11.84
C ASP A 42 0.85 0.05 11.98
N ASN A 43 0.23 1.23 11.97
CA ASN A 43 -1.22 1.37 12.06
C ASN A 43 -1.92 0.92 10.79
N VAL A 44 -1.49 1.30 9.58
CA VAL A 44 -2.23 0.93 8.35
C VAL A 44 -2.17 -0.58 8.10
N LYS A 45 -0.97 -1.19 8.13
CA LYS A 45 -0.84 -2.64 7.93
C LYS A 45 -1.60 -3.42 8.99
N LYS A 46 -1.45 -3.05 10.26
CA LYS A 46 -2.17 -3.69 11.36
C LYS A 46 -3.67 -3.50 11.22
N TYR A 47 -4.13 -2.30 10.89
CA TYR A 47 -5.54 -2.00 10.68
C TYR A 47 -6.16 -2.87 9.58
N LEU A 48 -5.46 -3.02 8.44
CA LEU A 48 -5.91 -3.89 7.36
C LEU A 48 -5.93 -5.36 7.78
N LEU A 49 -4.90 -5.84 8.49
CA LEU A 49 -4.86 -7.21 8.98
C LEU A 49 -5.90 -7.49 10.08
N ASP A 50 -6.17 -6.52 10.96
CA ASP A 50 -7.22 -6.62 11.99
C ASP A 50 -8.61 -6.67 11.36
N LYS A 51 -8.85 -5.93 10.26
CA LYS A 51 -10.13 -5.90 9.54
C LYS A 51 -10.36 -7.13 8.65
N TYR A 52 -9.35 -7.52 7.88
CA TYR A 52 -9.49 -8.52 6.81
C TYR A 52 -8.90 -9.90 7.15
N GLY A 53 -8.06 -9.97 8.18
CA GLY A 53 -7.43 -11.20 8.66
C GLY A 53 -6.71 -11.95 7.54
N ASP A 54 -6.95 -13.26 7.48
CA ASP A 54 -6.34 -14.16 6.51
C ASP A 54 -6.87 -14.02 5.07
N SER A 55 -7.83 -13.11 4.82
CA SER A 55 -8.37 -12.89 3.48
C SER A 55 -7.41 -12.11 2.58
N ILE A 56 -6.46 -11.37 3.17
CA ILE A 56 -5.47 -10.57 2.45
C ILE A 56 -4.05 -10.94 2.87
N GLN A 57 -3.09 -10.54 2.06
CA GLN A 57 -1.68 -10.48 2.38
C GLN A 57 -1.19 -9.04 2.14
N VAL A 58 -0.62 -8.42 3.17
CA VAL A 58 -0.13 -7.03 3.07
C VAL A 58 1.40 -7.01 3.06
N SER A 59 1.99 -6.46 2.01
CA SER A 59 3.43 -6.23 1.89
C SER A 59 3.74 -4.74 1.91
N LEU A 60 4.74 -4.34 2.69
CA LEU A 60 5.28 -2.98 2.69
C LEU A 60 6.51 -2.97 1.78
N VAL A 61 6.56 -2.02 0.85
CA VAL A 61 7.66 -1.90 -0.11
C VAL A 61 8.28 -0.50 0.03
N ASN A 62 9.58 -0.49 0.26
CA ASN A 62 10.40 0.71 0.30
C ASN A 62 10.66 1.18 -1.14
N VAL A 63 10.21 2.37 -1.55
CA VAL A 63 10.39 2.83 -2.95
C VAL A 63 11.78 3.38 -3.26
N PHE A 64 12.69 3.37 -2.28
CA PHE A 64 14.12 3.61 -2.48
C PHE A 64 14.96 2.32 -2.44
N SER A 65 14.38 1.17 -2.09
CA SER A 65 15.09 -0.13 -2.16
C SER A 65 15.08 -0.70 -3.58
N GLU A 66 15.93 -1.69 -3.83
CA GLU A 66 15.95 -2.40 -5.11
C GLU A 66 14.66 -3.21 -5.35
N ASP A 67 13.89 -3.52 -4.30
CA ASP A 67 12.63 -4.27 -4.40
C ASP A 67 11.60 -3.55 -5.28
N VAL A 68 11.61 -2.22 -5.31
CA VAL A 68 10.71 -1.42 -6.15
C VAL A 68 10.95 -1.68 -7.65
N MET A 69 12.14 -2.14 -8.04
CA MET A 69 12.46 -2.46 -9.44
C MET A 69 11.61 -3.64 -9.96
N GLY A 70 11.08 -4.48 -9.06
CA GLY A 70 10.10 -5.52 -9.40
C GLY A 70 8.72 -4.98 -9.82
N PHE A 71 8.49 -3.67 -9.67
CA PHE A 71 7.19 -3.02 -9.91
C PHE A 71 7.34 -1.87 -10.93
N PRO A 72 7.46 -2.19 -12.23
CA PRO A 72 7.70 -1.18 -13.26
C PRO A 72 6.59 -0.13 -13.32
N GLU A 73 5.34 -0.49 -13.04
CA GLU A 73 4.21 0.44 -12.97
C GLU A 73 4.35 1.47 -11.84
N VAL A 74 4.91 1.07 -10.70
CA VAL A 74 5.18 1.98 -9.57
C VAL A 74 6.29 2.93 -9.93
N THR A 75 7.40 2.44 -10.49
CA THR A 75 8.50 3.30 -10.93
C THR A 75 8.07 4.27 -12.03
N ALA A 76 7.19 3.85 -12.95
CA ALA A 76 6.62 4.71 -13.97
C ALA A 76 5.69 5.77 -13.37
N SER A 77 4.86 5.40 -12.38
CA SER A 77 4.01 6.35 -11.66
C SER A 77 4.84 7.40 -10.91
N ILE A 78 5.90 6.98 -10.22
CA ILE A 78 6.82 7.90 -9.51
C ILE A 78 7.49 8.86 -10.51
N LYS A 79 7.96 8.36 -11.66
CA LYS A 79 8.57 9.22 -12.70
C LYS A 79 7.58 10.25 -13.26
N LYS A 80 6.31 9.87 -13.42
CA LYS A 80 5.28 10.74 -14.00
C LYS A 80 4.73 11.76 -13.01
N ASN A 81 4.46 11.33 -11.78
CA ASN A 81 3.68 12.07 -10.80
C ASN A 81 4.51 12.58 -9.60
N GLY A 82 5.78 12.18 -9.52
CA GLY A 82 6.60 12.37 -8.31
C GLY A 82 6.30 11.33 -7.24
N LEU A 83 6.95 11.48 -6.08
CA LEU A 83 6.79 10.61 -4.90
C LEU A 83 5.47 10.89 -4.17
N MET A 84 4.34 10.53 -4.77
CA MET A 84 3.01 10.61 -4.15
C MET A 84 2.75 9.37 -3.29
N LEU A 85 3.15 9.41 -2.01
CA LEU A 85 3.10 8.27 -1.10
C LEU A 85 1.93 8.34 -0.09
N PRO A 86 1.46 7.18 0.43
CA PRO A 86 1.81 5.84 -0.03
C PRO A 86 1.16 5.55 -1.40
N ILE A 87 1.80 4.72 -2.23
CA ILE A 87 1.18 4.15 -3.45
C ILE A 87 0.61 2.79 -3.08
N VAL A 88 -0.66 2.55 -3.39
CA VAL A 88 -1.38 1.34 -3.02
C VAL A 88 -1.66 0.53 -4.26
N MET A 89 -1.29 -0.74 -4.20
CA MET A 89 -1.51 -1.71 -5.27
C MET A 89 -2.31 -2.89 -4.72
N ILE A 90 -3.33 -3.31 -5.47
CA ILE A 90 -4.16 -4.47 -5.16
C ILE A 90 -4.16 -5.38 -6.38
N GLU A 91 -3.85 -6.66 -6.21
CA GLU A 91 -3.80 -7.66 -7.30
C GLU A 91 -2.97 -7.18 -8.51
N GLY A 92 -1.81 -6.57 -8.25
CA GLY A 92 -0.91 -6.08 -9.29
C GLY A 92 -1.41 -4.86 -10.06
N ARG A 93 -2.32 -4.06 -9.48
CA ARG A 93 -2.78 -2.79 -10.07
C ARG A 93 -2.70 -1.65 -9.06
N ILE A 94 -2.12 -0.52 -9.47
CA ILE A 94 -2.14 0.71 -8.66
C ILE A 94 -3.58 1.23 -8.57
N VAL A 95 -4.10 1.37 -7.36
CA VAL A 95 -5.49 1.82 -7.09
C VAL A 95 -5.53 3.20 -6.46
N LEU A 96 -4.59 3.53 -5.56
CA LEU A 96 -4.54 4.78 -4.82
C LEU A 96 -3.09 5.26 -4.70
N PHE A 97 -2.89 6.55 -4.48
CA PHE A 97 -1.58 7.13 -4.21
C PHE A 97 -1.68 8.48 -3.50
N GLY A 98 -0.67 8.84 -2.72
CA GLY A 98 -0.61 10.14 -2.05
C GLY A 98 -1.70 10.32 -0.99
N HIS A 99 -2.19 11.55 -0.86
CA HIS A 99 -3.29 11.92 0.04
C HIS A 99 -4.61 11.18 -0.21
N LYS A 100 -4.77 10.48 -1.34
CA LYS A 100 -5.97 9.69 -1.64
C LYS A 100 -5.95 8.31 -0.99
N ALA A 101 -4.79 7.86 -0.54
CA ALA A 101 -4.61 6.54 0.06
C ALA A 101 -4.93 6.55 1.57
N THR A 102 -6.11 7.05 1.96
CA THR A 102 -6.57 6.97 3.36
C THR A 102 -6.97 5.55 3.73
N ASN A 103 -7.04 5.23 5.03
CA ASN A 103 -7.46 3.90 5.51
C ASN A 103 -8.84 3.49 4.99
N GLU A 104 -9.79 4.44 4.96
CA GLU A 104 -11.13 4.22 4.44
C GLU A 104 -11.10 3.93 2.94
N ALA A 105 -10.37 4.74 2.16
CA ALA A 105 -10.26 4.56 0.72
C ALA A 105 -9.58 3.22 0.36
N ILE A 106 -8.54 2.84 1.10
CA ILE A 106 -7.88 1.54 0.92
C ILE A 106 -8.85 0.40 1.22
N CYS A 107 -9.62 0.49 2.30
CA CYS A 107 -10.64 -0.49 2.62
C CYS A 107 -11.72 -0.61 1.54
N GLU A 108 -12.25 0.51 1.05
CA GLU A 108 -13.24 0.52 -0.03
C GLU A 108 -12.70 -0.13 -1.31
N ALA A 109 -11.42 0.11 -1.64
CA ALA A 109 -10.76 -0.52 -2.77
C ALA A 109 -10.62 -2.04 -2.58
N ILE A 110 -10.26 -2.50 -1.38
CA ILE A 110 -10.19 -3.93 -1.03
C ILE A 110 -11.58 -4.58 -1.10
N ASP A 111 -12.58 -3.95 -0.48
CA ASP A 111 -13.97 -4.45 -0.44
C ASP A 111 -14.52 -4.59 -1.87
N SER A 112 -14.26 -3.59 -2.72
CA SER A 112 -14.64 -3.60 -4.15
C SER A 112 -13.94 -4.72 -4.92
N ALA A 113 -12.65 -4.92 -4.69
CA ALA A 113 -11.88 -5.99 -5.34
C ALA A 113 -12.37 -7.39 -4.89
N MET A 114 -12.77 -7.54 -3.62
CA MET A 114 -13.27 -8.80 -3.08
C MET A 114 -14.68 -9.13 -3.58
N ALA A 115 -15.53 -8.13 -3.78
CA ALA A 115 -16.87 -8.32 -4.31
C ALA A 115 -16.88 -8.67 -5.81
N GLY A 116 -15.81 -8.33 -6.53
CA GLY A 116 -15.64 -8.62 -7.95
C GLY A 116 -14.91 -9.94 -8.28
N ALA A 117 -14.47 -10.69 -7.26
CA ALA A 117 -13.73 -11.95 -7.37
C ALA A 117 -14.61 -13.16 -7.05
#